data_AF-A0A358S7H7-F1
#
_entry.id   AF-A0A358S7H7-F1
#
_cell.length_a   1.000
_cell.length_b   1.000
_cell.length_c   1.000
_cell.angle_alpha   90.00
_cell.angle_beta   90.00
_cell.angle_gamma   90.00
#
_symmetry.space_group_name_H-M   'P 1'
#
loop_
_entity.id
_entity.type
_entity.pdbx_description
1 polymer ?
#
loop_
_entity_poly.entity_id
_entity_poly.type
_entity_poly.pdbx_seq_one_letter_code
_entity_poly.pdbx_strand_id
1 'polypeptide(L)'
;MNHEKVLELFIDKIKRDYAEDVAFLAIMGSYARGTHHERSDLDLFFLPSTPRGESLGFTFILDGIGYDLWPISLSRLQNIANHKEPLASILAEAKIKYWHSEEDLEIFQALKEKAKTSASKEFLLEILPLLKSKLQETGFSLFLMKDLAAFRTSAMKQVKSILYVLSLLLQETI
;
A
#
# COMPACT_ATOMS: atom_id res chain seq x y z
N MET A 1 -8.70 22.38 9.35
CA MET A 1 -8.27 22.53 7.94
C MET A 1 -9.07 21.54 7.08
N ASN A 2 -9.49 21.90 5.87
CA ASN A 2 -10.29 20.99 5.03
C ASN A 2 -9.35 20.06 4.23
N HIS A 3 -9.25 18.79 4.59
CA HIS A 3 -8.43 17.79 3.88
C HIS A 3 -8.90 17.58 2.43
N GLU A 4 -10.19 17.79 2.16
CA GLU A 4 -10.73 17.75 0.80
C GLU A 4 -10.12 18.86 -0.07
N LYS A 5 -9.86 20.04 0.51
CA LYS A 5 -9.21 21.14 -0.21
C LYS A 5 -7.78 20.81 -0.60
N VAL A 6 -7.05 20.05 0.22
CA VAL A 6 -5.68 19.60 -0.14
C VAL A 6 -5.74 18.57 -1.26
N LEU A 7 -6.69 17.63 -1.21
CA LEU A 7 -6.93 16.69 -2.29
C LEU A 7 -7.25 17.39 -3.61
N GLU A 8 -8.14 18.38 -3.59
CA GLU A 8 -8.47 19.21 -4.76
C GLU A 8 -7.23 19.91 -5.33
N LEU A 9 -6.39 20.51 -4.47
CA LEU A 9 -5.15 21.15 -4.91
C LEU A 9 -4.19 20.17 -5.60
N PHE A 10 -4.09 18.93 -5.13
CA PHE A 10 -3.28 17.91 -5.81
C PHE A 10 -3.87 17.53 -7.17
N ILE A 11 -5.18 17.32 -7.25
CA ILE A 11 -5.85 16.99 -8.51
C ILE A 11 -5.68 18.14 -9.52
N ASP A 12 -5.85 19.39 -9.09
CA ASP A 12 -5.69 20.57 -9.93
C ASP A 12 -4.24 20.75 -10.39
N LYS A 13 -3.28 20.48 -9.52
CA LYS A 13 -1.84 20.49 -9.85
C LYS A 13 -1.53 19.44 -10.92
N ILE A 14 -2.08 18.24 -10.81
CA ILE A 14 -1.92 17.17 -11.80
C ILE A 14 -2.53 17.62 -13.13
N LYS A 15 -3.81 18.00 -13.14
CA LYS A 15 -4.52 18.42 -14.36
C LYS A 15 -3.85 19.57 -15.09
N ARG A 16 -3.32 20.55 -14.36
CA ARG A 16 -2.72 21.75 -14.96
C ARG A 16 -1.30 21.52 -15.44
N ASP A 17 -0.47 20.84 -14.64
CA ASP A 17 0.98 20.86 -14.83
C ASP A 17 1.56 19.47 -15.19
N TYR A 18 0.83 18.37 -14.96
CA TYR A 18 1.31 16.97 -15.07
C TYR A 18 0.29 16.02 -15.72
N ALA A 19 -0.66 16.54 -16.53
CA ALA A 19 -1.74 15.72 -17.06
C ALA A 19 -1.23 14.51 -17.86
N GLU A 20 -0.16 14.70 -18.65
CA GLU A 20 0.52 13.68 -19.46
C GLU A 20 1.54 12.85 -18.68
N ASP A 21 1.85 13.24 -17.44
CA ASP A 21 2.90 12.62 -16.62
C ASP A 21 2.36 11.68 -15.55
N VAL A 22 1.04 11.64 -15.35
CA VAL A 22 0.37 10.85 -14.31
C VAL A 22 -0.80 10.09 -14.91
N ALA A 23 -0.72 8.76 -14.89
CA ALA A 23 -1.77 7.86 -15.36
C ALA A 23 -3.02 7.94 -14.47
N PHE A 24 -2.85 7.81 -13.15
CA PHE A 24 -3.94 7.95 -12.19
C PHE A 24 -3.45 8.37 -10.82
N LEU A 25 -4.37 8.88 -10.00
CA LEU A 25 -4.21 9.18 -8.58
C LEU A 25 -5.31 8.47 -7.78
N ALA A 26 -4.93 7.84 -6.67
CA ALA A 26 -5.87 7.22 -5.76
C ALA A 26 -5.60 7.62 -4.30
N ILE A 27 -6.67 7.73 -3.53
CA ILE A 27 -6.63 7.91 -2.07
C ILE A 27 -6.73 6.56 -1.38
N MET A 28 -6.00 6.39 -0.28
CA MET A 28 -6.01 5.16 0.52
C MET A 28 -6.30 5.46 2.00
N GLY A 29 -6.10 4.44 2.86
CA GLY A 29 -6.13 4.61 4.30
C GLY A 29 -7.52 4.95 4.87
N SER A 30 -7.51 5.70 5.96
CA SER A 30 -8.72 6.05 6.72
C SER A 30 -9.73 6.87 5.91
N TYR A 31 -9.25 7.73 5.00
CA TYR A 31 -10.09 8.51 4.09
C TYR A 31 -10.79 7.62 3.05
N ALA A 32 -10.08 6.64 2.48
CA ALA A 32 -10.70 5.70 1.56
C ALA A 32 -11.80 4.88 2.25
N ARG A 33 -11.59 4.44 3.50
CA ARG A 33 -12.56 3.65 4.28
C ARG A 33 -13.68 4.47 4.92
N GLY A 34 -13.56 5.79 5.01
CA GLY A 34 -14.51 6.63 5.75
C GLY A 34 -14.37 6.51 7.28
N THR A 35 -13.20 6.07 7.77
CA THR A 35 -12.89 5.91 9.20
C THR A 35 -11.88 6.96 9.69
N HIS A 36 -11.73 8.05 8.95
CA HIS A 36 -10.81 9.14 9.30
C HIS A 36 -11.36 9.96 10.48
N HIS A 37 -10.45 10.59 11.21
CA HIS A 37 -10.74 11.51 12.29
C HIS A 37 -9.86 12.77 12.16
N GLU A 38 -10.01 13.73 13.06
CA GLU A 38 -9.36 15.04 13.00
C GLU A 38 -7.82 15.01 12.87
N ARG A 39 -7.19 13.90 13.27
CA ARG A 39 -5.73 13.70 13.23
C ARG A 39 -5.28 12.69 12.18
N SER A 40 -6.19 12.21 11.34
CA SER A 40 -5.83 11.32 10.26
C SER A 40 -5.04 12.09 9.19
N ASP A 41 -3.95 11.48 8.78
CA ASP A 41 -3.17 11.84 7.60
C ASP A 41 -3.96 11.61 6.30
N LEU A 42 -3.50 12.28 5.24
CA LEU A 42 -4.04 12.13 3.89
C LEU A 42 -3.04 11.35 3.03
N ASP A 43 -3.34 10.08 2.81
CA ASP A 43 -2.48 9.17 2.04
C ASP A 43 -2.95 9.02 0.59
N LEU A 44 -2.08 9.39 -0.35
CA LEU A 44 -2.31 9.26 -1.77
C LEU A 44 -1.14 8.59 -2.47
N PHE A 45 -1.46 7.75 -3.45
CA PHE A 45 -0.48 7.23 -4.40
C PHE A 45 -0.91 7.55 -5.82
N PHE A 46 0.07 7.65 -6.71
CA PHE A 46 -0.18 7.85 -8.13
C PHE A 46 0.78 7.02 -8.98
N LEU A 47 0.34 6.63 -10.18
CA LEU A 47 1.18 5.97 -11.16
C LEU A 47 1.77 7.03 -12.10
N PRO A 48 3.09 7.32 -12.04
CA PRO A 48 3.72 8.20 -13.01
C PRO A 48 3.83 7.51 -14.38
N SER A 49 3.62 8.28 -15.45
CA SER A 49 3.79 7.87 -16.84
C SER A 49 5.15 8.27 -17.41
N THR A 50 5.85 9.19 -16.74
CA THR A 50 7.15 9.72 -17.17
C THR A 50 8.12 9.91 -15.99
N PRO A 51 9.43 10.03 -16.24
CA PRO A 51 10.40 10.42 -15.20
C PRO A 51 10.09 11.78 -14.56
N ARG A 52 9.46 12.70 -15.32
CA ARG A 52 8.99 13.96 -14.76
C ARG A 52 7.85 13.73 -13.77
N GLY A 53 6.92 12.82 -14.08
CA GLY A 53 5.84 12.41 -13.17
C GLY A 53 6.35 11.88 -11.83
N GLU A 54 7.42 11.08 -11.83
CA GLU A 54 8.04 10.58 -10.59
C GLU A 54 8.46 11.72 -9.64
N SER A 55 8.91 12.85 -10.18
CA SER A 55 9.34 14.01 -9.40
C SER A 55 8.19 14.79 -8.72
N LEU A 56 6.93 14.47 -9.04
CA LEU A 56 5.76 15.07 -8.38
C LEU A 56 5.62 14.59 -6.92
N GLY A 57 6.24 13.47 -6.57
CA GLY A 57 6.18 12.89 -5.23
C GLY A 57 6.62 13.87 -4.15
N PHE A 58 5.78 14.07 -3.13
CA PHE A 58 6.06 14.98 -2.04
C PHE A 58 5.29 14.62 -0.77
N THR A 59 5.94 14.79 0.38
CA THR A 59 5.37 14.54 1.71
C THR A 59 5.60 15.76 2.59
N PHE A 60 4.59 16.21 3.31
CA PHE A 60 4.72 17.35 4.23
C PHE A 60 3.80 17.23 5.45
N ILE A 61 4.07 18.06 6.45
CA ILE A 61 3.24 18.21 7.64
C ILE A 61 2.70 19.63 7.67
N LEU A 62 1.39 19.77 7.86
CA LEU A 62 0.71 21.06 8.03
C LEU A 62 -0.26 20.96 9.20
N ASP A 63 -0.14 21.89 10.15
CA ASP A 63 -0.91 21.90 11.41
C ASP A 63 -0.88 20.56 12.18
N GLY A 64 0.26 19.86 12.13
CA GLY A 64 0.44 18.56 12.78
C GLY A 64 -0.20 17.37 12.06
N ILE A 65 -0.73 17.57 10.85
CA ILE A 65 -1.29 16.53 9.98
C ILE A 65 -0.29 16.18 8.87
N GLY A 66 -0.07 14.88 8.65
CA GLY A 66 0.72 14.38 7.53
C GLY A 66 -0.07 14.35 6.21
N TYR A 67 0.58 14.73 5.13
CA TYR A 67 0.08 14.63 3.76
C TYR A 67 1.13 13.91 2.93
N ASP A 68 0.76 12.78 2.36
CA ASP A 68 1.66 11.97 1.54
C ASP A 68 1.11 11.82 0.13
N LEU A 69 1.89 12.25 -0.85
CA LEU A 69 1.63 12.08 -2.28
C LEU A 69 2.82 11.35 -2.86
N TRP A 70 2.74 10.02 -2.97
CA TRP A 70 3.90 9.23 -3.36
C TRP A 70 3.72 8.52 -4.71
N PRO A 71 4.76 8.51 -5.56
CA PRO A 71 4.74 7.77 -6.82
C PRO A 71 4.89 6.28 -6.56
N ILE A 72 4.12 5.46 -7.27
CA ILE A 72 4.27 4.00 -7.26
C ILE A 72 4.44 3.47 -8.69
N SER A 73 5.48 2.67 -8.90
CA SER A 73 5.71 2.06 -10.21
C SER A 73 4.64 1.00 -10.51
N LEU A 74 4.37 0.78 -11.81
CA LEU A 74 3.48 -0.29 -12.25
C LEU A 74 3.95 -1.67 -11.76
N SER A 75 5.25 -1.92 -11.77
CA SER A 75 5.83 -3.19 -11.29
C SER A 75 5.54 -3.42 -9.80
N ARG A 76 5.61 -2.37 -8.98
CA ARG A 76 5.28 -2.45 -7.55
C ARG A 76 3.79 -2.63 -7.33
N LEU A 77 2.94 -1.91 -8.05
CA LEU A 77 1.49 -2.13 -8.04
C LEU A 77 1.13 -3.58 -8.40
N GLN A 78 1.78 -4.15 -9.42
CA GLN A 78 1.61 -5.54 -9.78
C GLN A 78 2.06 -6.48 -8.65
N ASN A 79 3.20 -6.22 -8.00
CA ASN A 79 3.63 -7.04 -6.85
C ASN A 79 2.61 -7.00 -5.71
N ILE A 80 2.09 -5.82 -5.39
CA ILE A 80 1.05 -5.63 -4.37
C ILE A 80 -0.23 -6.38 -4.75
N ALA A 81 -0.70 -6.22 -5.99
CA ALA A 81 -1.89 -6.90 -6.50
C ALA A 81 -1.74 -8.43 -6.53
N ASN A 82 -0.52 -8.95 -6.68
CA ASN A 82 -0.22 -10.38 -6.63
C ASN A 82 0.16 -10.88 -5.22
N HIS A 83 -0.05 -10.08 -4.17
CA HIS A 83 0.30 -10.42 -2.78
C HIS A 83 1.78 -10.76 -2.55
N LYS A 84 2.67 -10.27 -3.41
CA LYS A 84 4.13 -10.39 -3.24
C LYS A 84 4.68 -9.38 -2.24
N GLU A 85 3.90 -8.33 -1.96
CA GLU A 85 4.17 -7.33 -0.92
C GLU A 85 2.99 -7.29 0.08
N PRO A 86 3.25 -7.12 1.40
CA PRO A 86 2.23 -7.11 2.45
C PRO A 86 1.45 -5.79 2.50
N LEU A 87 1.01 -5.30 1.35
CA LEU A 87 0.40 -3.99 1.17
C LEU A 87 -0.90 -4.05 0.34
N ALA A 88 -1.48 -5.24 0.15
CA ALA A 88 -2.67 -5.42 -0.70
C ALA A 88 -3.82 -4.46 -0.34
N SER A 89 -4.00 -4.15 0.94
CA SER A 89 -5.03 -3.20 1.42
C SER A 89 -4.91 -1.80 0.82
N ILE A 90 -3.68 -1.33 0.53
CA ILE A 90 -3.46 0.01 -0.02
C ILE A 90 -4.07 0.17 -1.41
N LEU A 91 -4.28 -0.95 -2.11
CA LEU A 91 -4.82 -1.02 -3.47
C LEU A 91 -6.25 -1.54 -3.47
N ALA A 92 -6.53 -2.60 -2.69
CA ALA A 92 -7.86 -3.22 -2.58
C ALA A 92 -8.93 -2.25 -2.06
N GLU A 93 -8.56 -1.37 -1.12
CA GLU A 93 -9.47 -0.38 -0.52
C GLU A 93 -9.39 1.00 -1.20
N ALA A 94 -8.43 1.22 -2.10
CA ALA A 94 -8.16 2.52 -2.70
C ALA A 94 -9.37 3.07 -3.46
N LYS A 95 -9.55 4.39 -3.42
CA LYS A 95 -10.54 5.09 -4.24
C LYS A 95 -9.82 5.96 -5.26
N ILE A 96 -10.09 5.72 -6.54
CA ILE A 96 -9.54 6.56 -7.61
C ILE A 96 -10.10 7.99 -7.50
N LYS A 97 -9.25 8.99 -7.76
CA LYS A 97 -9.59 10.42 -7.68
C LYS A 97 -9.30 11.18 -8.96
N TYR A 98 -8.38 10.65 -9.79
CA TYR A 98 -8.06 11.16 -11.11
C TYR A 98 -7.53 10.01 -11.98
N TRP A 99 -7.82 10.05 -13.28
CA TRP A 99 -7.23 9.21 -14.32
C TRP A 99 -7.04 10.05 -15.58
N HIS A 100 -5.99 9.77 -16.35
CA HIS A 100 -5.67 10.48 -17.58
C HIS A 100 -6.44 9.90 -18.78
N SER A 101 -6.46 8.57 -18.93
CA SER A 101 -7.25 7.89 -19.97
C SER A 101 -8.12 6.75 -19.40
N GLU A 102 -9.08 6.28 -20.20
CA GLU A 102 -9.90 5.13 -19.81
C GLU A 102 -9.06 3.85 -19.64
N GLU A 103 -8.00 3.70 -20.42
CA GLU A 103 -7.04 2.60 -20.26
C GLU A 103 -6.35 2.65 -18.89
N ASP A 104 -6.00 3.84 -18.37
CA ASP A 104 -5.42 3.98 -17.03
C ASP A 104 -6.42 3.60 -15.93
N LEU A 105 -7.70 3.92 -16.12
CA LEU A 105 -8.77 3.50 -15.22
C LEU A 105 -8.94 1.98 -15.24
N GLU A 106 -8.93 1.35 -16.41
CA GLU A 106 -9.00 -0.10 -16.57
C GLU A 106 -7.82 -0.80 -15.88
N ILE A 107 -6.60 -0.29 -16.06
CA ILE A 107 -5.39 -0.78 -15.37
C ILE A 107 -5.58 -0.73 -13.85
N PHE A 108 -6.04 0.41 -13.32
CA PHE A 108 -6.29 0.55 -11.88
C PHE A 108 -7.34 -0.45 -11.38
N GLN A 109 -8.46 -0.59 -12.09
CA GLN A 109 -9.54 -1.51 -11.71
C GLN A 109 -9.07 -2.96 -11.73
N ALA A 110 -8.34 -3.38 -12.76
CA ALA A 110 -7.80 -4.73 -12.85
C ALA A 110 -6.83 -5.05 -11.71
N LEU A 111 -5.94 -4.10 -11.37
CA LEU A 111 -5.01 -4.22 -10.24
C LEU A 111 -5.77 -4.29 -8.90
N LYS A 112 -6.79 -3.45 -8.73
CA LYS A 112 -7.63 -3.42 -7.52
C LYS A 112 -8.41 -4.71 -7.30
N GLU A 113 -9.08 -5.22 -8.33
CA GLU A 113 -9.82 -6.49 -8.21
C GLU A 113 -8.87 -7.64 -7.92
N LYS A 114 -7.69 -7.66 -8.54
CA LYS A 114 -6.67 -8.67 -8.23
C LYS A 114 -6.16 -8.58 -6.80
N ALA A 115 -6.01 -7.37 -6.24
CA ALA A 115 -5.58 -7.19 -4.85
C ALA A 115 -6.63 -7.64 -3.82
N LYS A 116 -7.93 -7.68 -4.20
CA LYS A 116 -9.02 -8.13 -3.33
C LYS A 116 -9.13 -9.65 -3.24
N THR A 117 -8.73 -10.37 -4.30
CA THR A 117 -8.75 -11.83 -4.27
C THR A 117 -7.64 -12.35 -3.36
N SER A 118 -7.78 -13.58 -2.87
CA SER A 118 -6.74 -14.21 -2.05
C SER A 118 -5.49 -14.56 -2.87
N ALA A 119 -4.37 -14.73 -2.16
CA ALA A 119 -3.14 -15.23 -2.76
C ALA A 119 -3.38 -16.54 -3.53
N SER A 120 -2.78 -16.66 -4.72
CA SER A 120 -2.93 -17.89 -5.51
C SER A 120 -2.31 -19.08 -4.79
N LYS A 121 -2.88 -20.27 -5.01
CA LYS A 121 -2.37 -21.51 -4.42
C LYS A 121 -0.92 -21.76 -4.82
N GLU A 122 -0.55 -21.44 -6.05
CA GLU A 122 0.81 -21.59 -6.59
C GLU A 122 1.78 -20.69 -5.82
N PHE A 123 1.42 -19.43 -5.61
CA PHE A 123 2.23 -18.49 -4.83
C PHE A 123 2.36 -18.94 -3.38
N LEU A 124 1.26 -19.38 -2.76
CA LEU A 124 1.28 -19.94 -1.40
C LEU A 124 2.24 -21.12 -1.30
N LEU A 125 2.18 -22.08 -2.23
CA LEU A 125 3.09 -23.23 -2.27
C LEU A 125 4.56 -22.82 -2.46
N GLU A 126 4.81 -21.78 -3.26
CA GLU A 126 6.16 -21.22 -3.45
C GLU A 126 6.71 -20.61 -2.16
N ILE A 127 5.90 -19.82 -1.44
CA ILE A 127 6.39 -19.07 -0.26
C ILE A 127 6.34 -19.87 1.05
N LEU A 128 5.51 -20.91 1.14
CA LEU A 128 5.29 -21.69 2.37
C LEU A 128 6.60 -22.22 3.01
N PRO A 129 7.56 -22.79 2.25
CA PRO A 129 8.84 -23.23 2.82
C PRO A 129 9.65 -22.08 3.42
N LEU A 130 9.71 -20.94 2.73
CA LEU A 130 10.39 -19.74 3.20
C LEU A 130 9.75 -19.20 4.48
N LEU A 131 8.41 -19.12 4.50
CA LEU A 131 7.66 -18.69 5.67
C LEU A 131 7.89 -19.61 6.87
N LYS A 132 7.84 -20.93 6.67
CA LYS A 132 8.11 -21.92 7.71
C LYS A 132 9.51 -21.75 8.28
N SER A 133 10.52 -21.65 7.42
CA SER A 133 11.92 -21.46 7.83
C SER A 133 12.08 -20.18 8.65
N LYS A 134 11.52 -19.05 8.19
CA LYS A 134 11.59 -17.76 8.87
C LYS A 134 10.91 -17.77 10.24
N LEU A 135 9.75 -18.44 10.35
CA LEU A 135 9.04 -18.60 11.62
C LEU A 135 9.83 -19.48 12.61
N GLN A 136 10.49 -20.53 12.13
CA GLN A 136 11.33 -21.38 12.96
C GLN A 136 12.58 -20.63 13.46
N GLU A 137 13.31 -19.98 12.55
CA GLU A 137 14.52 -19.21 12.86
C GLU A 137 14.25 -18.13 13.91
N THR A 138 13.20 -17.33 13.70
CA THR A 138 12.81 -16.29 14.65
C THR A 138 12.42 -16.88 16.00
N GLY A 139 11.69 -18.01 16.03
CA GLY A 139 11.31 -18.69 17.27
C GLY A 139 12.51 -19.14 18.10
N PHE A 140 13.50 -19.79 17.48
CA PHE A 140 14.73 -20.20 18.18
C PHE A 140 15.55 -19.01 18.66
N SER A 141 15.65 -17.95 17.85
CA SER A 141 16.43 -16.76 18.19
C SER A 141 15.91 -16.08 19.48
N LEU A 142 14.61 -16.09 19.72
CA LEU A 142 13.99 -15.48 20.90
C LEU A 142 14.42 -16.14 22.21
N PHE A 143 14.60 -17.46 22.24
CA PHE A 143 15.04 -18.18 23.43
C PHE A 143 16.48 -17.89 23.84
N LEU A 144 17.30 -17.43 22.89
CA LEU A 144 18.73 -17.18 23.09
C LEU A 144 19.06 -15.71 23.36
N MET A 145 18.09 -14.80 23.16
CA MET A 145 18.28 -13.37 23.34
C MET A 145 18.33 -12.99 24.82
N LYS A 146 19.35 -12.22 25.18
CA LYS A 146 19.53 -11.67 26.53
C LYS A 146 19.20 -10.18 26.62
N ASP A 147 19.13 -9.50 25.48
CA ASP A 147 18.76 -8.09 25.40
C ASP A 147 17.25 -7.93 25.17
N LEU A 148 16.60 -7.14 26.02
CA LEU A 148 15.16 -6.96 26.00
C LEU A 148 14.69 -6.20 24.74
N ALA A 149 15.48 -5.26 24.24
CA ALA A 149 15.13 -4.50 23.04
C ALA A 149 15.21 -5.37 21.78
N ALA A 150 16.25 -6.19 21.65
CA ALA A 150 16.42 -7.18 20.59
C ALA A 150 15.32 -8.26 20.64
N PHE A 151 14.98 -8.75 21.84
CA PHE A 151 13.87 -9.69 22.03
C PHE A 151 12.56 -9.10 21.54
N ARG A 152 12.19 -7.89 21.99
CA ARG A 152 10.94 -7.22 21.57
C ARG A 152 10.87 -6.99 20.07
N THR A 153 11.98 -6.55 19.48
CA THR A 153 12.07 -6.33 18.03
C THR A 153 11.86 -7.63 17.25
N SER A 154 12.50 -8.72 17.67
CA SER A 154 12.39 -10.03 17.01
C SER A 154 11.02 -10.66 17.21
N ALA A 155 10.42 -10.52 18.40
CA ALA A 155 9.08 -10.99 18.69
C ALA A 155 8.05 -10.28 17.80
N MET A 156 8.18 -8.95 17.64
CA MET A 156 7.32 -8.18 16.74
C MET A 156 7.47 -8.61 15.28
N LYS A 157 8.69 -8.90 14.81
CA LYS A 157 8.92 -9.45 13.46
C LYS A 157 8.22 -10.80 13.27
N GLN A 158 8.22 -11.64 14.29
CA GLN A 158 7.54 -12.94 14.24
C GLN A 158 6.02 -12.79 14.19
N VAL A 159 5.44 -11.95 15.04
CA VAL A 159 3.99 -11.62 15.01
C VAL A 159 3.59 -11.08 13.64
N LYS A 160 4.33 -10.11 13.09
CA LYS A 160 4.07 -9.57 11.74
C LYS A 160 4.12 -10.64 10.66
N SER A 161 5.07 -11.57 10.76
CA SER A 161 5.19 -12.67 9.80
C SER A 161 3.99 -13.61 9.89
N ILE A 162 3.56 -13.99 11.10
CA ILE A 162 2.35 -14.81 11.31
C ILE A 162 1.11 -14.12 10.73
N LEU A 163 0.89 -12.84 11.06
CA LEU A 163 -0.26 -12.08 10.55
C LEU A 163 -0.26 -11.99 9.01
N TYR A 164 0.91 -11.78 8.41
CA TYR A 164 1.04 -11.79 6.96
C TYR A 164 0.64 -13.15 6.37
N VAL A 165 1.15 -14.27 6.91
CA VAL A 165 0.74 -15.60 6.43
C VAL A 165 -0.77 -15.79 6.56
N LEU A 166 -1.36 -15.42 7.69
CA LEU A 166 -2.80 -15.53 7.90
C LEU A 166 -3.59 -14.69 6.87
N SER A 167 -3.13 -13.48 6.55
CA SER A 167 -3.78 -12.65 5.52
C SER A 167 -3.74 -13.27 4.12
N LEU A 168 -2.72 -14.08 3.81
CA LEU A 168 -2.64 -14.77 2.53
C LEU A 168 -3.51 -16.04 2.50
N LEU A 169 -3.74 -16.66 3.66
CA LEU A 169 -4.54 -17.89 3.80
C LEU A 169 -6.04 -17.62 3.94
N LEU A 170 -6.44 -16.39 4.26
CA LEU A 170 -7.84 -15.97 4.26
C LEU A 170 -8.36 -15.99 2.81
N GLN A 171 -8.83 -17.16 2.41
CA GLN A 171 -9.72 -17.37 1.27
C GLN A 171 -11.11 -16.92 1.67
N GLU A 172 -11.69 -15.99 0.91
CA GLU A 172 -13.00 -15.37 1.09
C GLU A 172 -13.94 -16.15 2.04
N THR A 173 -14.17 -15.58 3.21
CA THR A 173 -15.38 -15.86 3.99
C THR A 173 -15.93 -14.54 4.50
N ILE A 174 -16.43 -13.72 3.57
CA ILE A 174 -17.50 -12.75 3.82
C ILE A 174 -18.43 -12.78 2.61
#